data_AF-A0A9Q0ELF4-F1
#
_entry.id   AF-A0A9Q0ELF4-F1
#
_cell.length_a   1.000
_cell.length_b   1.000
_cell.length_c   1.000
_cell.angle_alpha   90.00
_cell.angle_beta   90.00
_cell.angle_gamma   90.00
#
_symmetry.space_group_name_H-M   'P 1'
#
loop_
_entity.id
_entity.type
_entity.pdbx_description
1 polymer ?
#
loop_
_entity_poly.entity_id
_entity_poly.type
_entity_poly.pdbx_seq_one_letter_code
_entity_poly.pdbx_strand_id
1 'polypeptide(L)'
;MDIFTDPGVMTSLFVVGAHVATAAGVWLYRRHRRHRSQRHRSAHERDRVQKKTFTKWVNKHLIKVRKHITDLYEDLRDGHNLISLLEVLSGVTLVKLVNIRNDDITDGNPKLTLGLIWTIILHFQVSLLLIGRQWLMAVF
;
A
#
# COMPACT_ATOMS: atom_id res chain seq x y z
N MET A 1 -16.95 -4.07 -65.04
CA MET A 1 -16.81 -2.73 -64.42
C MET A 1 -16.25 -2.95 -63.04
N ASP A 2 -15.00 -2.60 -62.83
CA ASP A 2 -14.32 -2.83 -61.55
C ASP A 2 -14.85 -1.83 -60.53
N ILE A 3 -15.26 -2.34 -59.37
CA ILE A 3 -15.80 -1.56 -58.23
C ILE A 3 -14.81 -0.43 -57.81
N PHE A 4 -13.55 -0.55 -58.22
CA PHE A 4 -12.48 0.39 -57.91
C PHE A 4 -12.34 1.59 -58.88
N THR A 5 -13.05 1.61 -60.01
CA THR A 5 -12.99 2.73 -60.98
C THR A 5 -14.18 3.70 -60.89
N ASP A 6 -15.18 3.42 -60.05
CA ASP A 6 -16.32 4.30 -59.81
C ASP A 6 -16.03 5.36 -58.71
N PRO A 7 -16.07 6.67 -59.03
CA PRO A 7 -15.79 7.73 -58.07
C PRO A 7 -16.76 7.78 -56.88
N GLY A 8 -18.02 7.37 -57.06
CA GLY A 8 -19.05 7.33 -56.01
C GLY A 8 -18.84 6.21 -55.01
N VAL A 9 -18.34 5.06 -55.48
CA VAL A 9 -17.94 3.95 -54.59
C VAL A 9 -16.70 4.33 -53.78
N MET A 10 -15.72 4.97 -54.42
CA MET A 10 -14.49 5.42 -53.75
C MET A 10 -14.76 6.41 -52.62
N THR A 11 -15.55 7.45 -52.89
CA THR A 11 -15.92 8.46 -51.88
C THR A 11 -16.64 7.83 -50.69
N SER A 12 -17.55 6.88 -50.94
CA SER A 12 -18.26 6.14 -49.89
C SER A 12 -17.29 5.31 -49.01
N LEU A 13 -16.29 4.66 -49.60
CA LEU A 13 -15.26 3.91 -48.86
C LEU A 13 -14.41 4.81 -47.95
N PHE A 14 -14.03 6.00 -48.41
CA PHE A 14 -13.29 6.96 -47.58
C PHE A 14 -14.12 7.46 -46.39
N VAL A 15 -15.41 7.73 -46.60
CA VAL A 15 -16.32 8.19 -45.52
C VAL A 15 -16.50 7.12 -44.45
N VAL A 16 -16.72 5.86 -44.86
CA VAL A 16 -16.82 4.73 -43.92
C VAL A 16 -15.49 4.52 -43.19
N GLY A 17 -14.36 4.58 -43.92
CA GLY A 17 -13.02 4.50 -43.32
C GLY A 17 -12.77 5.58 -42.27
N ALA A 18 -13.18 6.83 -42.53
CA ALA A 18 -13.05 7.94 -41.60
C ALA A 18 -13.89 7.74 -40.32
N HIS A 19 -15.11 7.22 -40.43
CA HIS A 19 -15.96 6.91 -39.27
C HIS A 19 -15.38 5.78 -38.42
N VAL A 20 -14.86 4.73 -39.06
CA VAL A 20 -14.20 3.61 -38.38
C VAL A 20 -12.93 4.09 -37.68
N ALA A 21 -12.10 4.90 -38.34
CA ALA A 21 -10.90 5.49 -37.74
C ALA A 21 -11.23 6.39 -36.55
N THR A 22 -12.29 7.21 -36.64
CA THR A 22 -12.77 8.06 -35.55
C THR A 22 -13.27 7.23 -34.36
N ALA A 23 -14.08 6.20 -34.63
CA ALA A 23 -14.57 5.29 -33.59
C ALA A 23 -13.42 4.53 -32.91
N ALA A 24 -12.45 4.04 -33.68
CA ALA A 24 -11.24 3.39 -33.17
C ALA A 24 -10.39 4.35 -32.34
N GLY A 25 -10.20 5.59 -32.80
CA GLY A 25 -9.48 6.64 -32.06
C GLY A 25 -10.14 6.97 -30.73
N VAL A 26 -11.47 7.14 -30.70
CA VAL A 26 -12.23 7.39 -29.47
C VAL A 26 -12.19 6.16 -28.54
N TRP A 27 -12.27 4.95 -29.08
CA TRP A 27 -12.17 3.72 -28.30
C TRP A 27 -10.78 3.56 -27.68
N LEU A 28 -9.71 3.80 -28.43
CA LEU A 28 -8.33 3.77 -27.94
C LEU A 28 -8.09 4.85 -26.88
N TYR A 29 -8.56 6.07 -27.12
CA TYR A 29 -8.50 7.16 -26.14
C TYR A 29 -9.22 6.79 -24.84
N ARG A 30 -10.45 6.24 -24.93
CA ARG A 30 -11.21 5.78 -23.76
C ARG A 30 -10.56 4.60 -23.06
N ARG A 31 -10.00 3.63 -23.81
CA ARG A 31 -9.29 2.46 -23.26
C ARG A 31 -8.06 2.90 -22.46
N HIS A 32 -7.24 3.80 -23.02
CA HIS A 32 -6.07 4.35 -22.33
C HIS A 32 -6.44 5.12 -21.06
N ARG A 33 -7.50 5.96 -21.12
CA ARG A 33 -8.01 6.69 -19.96
C ARG A 33 -8.53 5.75 -18.86
N ARG A 34 -9.24 4.68 -19.21
CA ARG A 34 -9.71 3.66 -18.25
C ARG A 34 -8.56 2.99 -17.51
N HIS A 35 -7.50 2.58 -18.21
CA HIS A 35 -6.33 1.95 -17.59
C HIS A 35 -5.61 2.89 -16.60
N ARG A 36 -5.45 4.19 -16.93
CA ARG A 36 -4.85 5.16 -16.00
C ARG A 36 -5.72 5.42 -14.77
N SER A 37 -7.02 5.59 -14.93
CA SER A 37 -7.93 5.81 -13.80
C SER A 37 -8.04 4.60 -12.88
N GLN A 38 -8.03 3.38 -13.43
CA GLN A 38 -8.09 2.14 -12.64
C GLN A 38 -6.79 1.91 -11.86
N ARG A 39 -5.63 2.22 -12.46
CA ARG A 39 -4.33 2.18 -11.78
C ARG A 39 -4.26 3.13 -10.58
N HIS A 40 -4.68 4.39 -10.73
CA HIS A 40 -4.70 5.35 -9.64
C HIS A 40 -5.63 4.93 -8.49
N ARG A 41 -6.87 4.48 -8.79
CA ARG A 41 -7.77 3.96 -7.74
C ARG A 41 -7.16 2.78 -6.99
N SER A 42 -6.52 1.86 -7.72
CA SER A 42 -5.88 0.69 -7.10
C SER A 42 -4.73 1.07 -6.16
N ALA A 43 -3.98 2.13 -6.45
CA ALA A 43 -2.89 2.59 -5.60
C ALA A 43 -3.43 3.21 -4.30
N HIS A 44 -4.38 4.14 -4.41
CA HIS A 44 -5.01 4.74 -3.22
C HIS A 44 -5.74 3.71 -2.36
N GLU A 45 -6.38 2.72 -2.97
CA GLU A 45 -7.05 1.66 -2.22
C GLU A 45 -6.03 0.79 -1.46
N ARG A 46 -4.92 0.41 -2.10
CA ARG A 46 -3.83 -0.31 -1.43
C ARG A 46 -3.29 0.48 -0.24
N ASP A 47 -3.02 1.78 -0.41
CA ASP A 47 -2.52 2.64 0.65
C ASP A 47 -3.52 2.77 1.82
N ARG A 48 -4.82 2.89 1.50
CA ARG A 48 -5.89 2.97 2.52
C ARG A 48 -6.04 1.68 3.31
N VAL A 49 -6.06 0.54 2.61
CA VAL A 49 -6.16 -0.80 3.23
C VAL A 49 -4.94 -1.08 4.09
N GLN A 50 -3.75 -0.69 3.63
CA GLN A 50 -2.50 -0.79 4.36
C GLN A 50 -2.55 0.05 5.64
N LYS A 51 -2.86 1.36 5.54
CA LYS A 51 -2.99 2.26 6.71
C LYS A 51 -3.99 1.69 7.72
N LYS A 52 -5.17 1.23 7.27
CA LYS A 52 -6.22 0.68 8.14
C LYS A 52 -5.78 -0.62 8.85
N THR A 53 -5.10 -1.50 8.14
CA THR A 53 -4.59 -2.76 8.70
C THR A 53 -3.54 -2.49 9.77
N PHE A 54 -2.58 -1.60 9.49
CA PHE A 54 -1.56 -1.23 10.48
C PHE A 54 -2.17 -0.53 11.69
N THR A 55 -3.10 0.41 11.49
CA THR A 55 -3.76 1.11 12.60
C THR A 55 -4.49 0.14 13.53
N LYS A 56 -5.23 -0.82 12.98
CA LYS A 56 -5.89 -1.87 13.78
C LYS A 56 -4.89 -2.76 14.51
N TRP A 57 -3.81 -3.13 13.84
CA TRP A 57 -2.77 -3.98 14.44
C TRP A 57 -2.08 -3.27 15.61
N VAL A 58 -1.73 -2.00 15.45
CA VAL A 58 -1.13 -1.19 16.53
C VAL A 58 -2.11 -1.02 17.69
N ASN A 59 -3.37 -0.66 17.42
CA ASN A 59 -4.39 -0.52 18.47
C ASN A 59 -4.65 -1.82 19.24
N LYS A 60 -4.57 -2.99 18.59
CA LYS A 60 -4.66 -4.31 19.26
C LYS A 60 -3.56 -4.51 20.32
N HIS A 61 -2.39 -3.91 20.14
CA HIS A 61 -1.27 -4.04 21.08
C HIS A 61 -1.26 -2.91 22.10
N LEU A 62 -1.53 -1.66 21.68
CA LEU A 62 -1.57 -0.50 22.57
C LEU A 62 -2.68 -0.57 23.62
N ILE A 63 -3.80 -1.26 23.34
CA ILE A 63 -4.85 -1.42 24.35
C ILE A 63 -4.37 -2.20 25.58
N LYS A 64 -3.34 -3.04 25.46
CA LYS A 64 -2.71 -3.76 26.58
C LYS A 64 -2.03 -2.82 27.57
N VAL A 65 -1.62 -1.63 27.12
CA VAL A 65 -1.05 -0.55 27.93
C VAL A 65 -2.02 0.63 28.11
N ARG A 66 -3.32 0.41 27.85
CA ARG A 66 -4.39 1.41 27.90
C ARG A 66 -4.17 2.65 27.01
N LYS A 67 -3.45 2.48 25.90
CA LYS A 67 -3.25 3.52 24.89
C LYS A 67 -4.07 3.22 23.62
N HIS A 68 -4.46 4.26 22.90
CA HIS A 68 -5.19 4.16 21.63
C HIS A 68 -4.73 5.28 20.69
N ILE A 69 -4.56 4.96 19.41
CA ILE A 69 -4.17 5.92 18.38
C ILE A 69 -5.30 6.11 17.34
N THR A 70 -5.45 7.34 16.89
CA THR A 70 -6.49 7.82 15.98
C THR A 70 -5.92 8.10 14.58
N ASP A 71 -4.74 8.72 14.51
CA ASP A 71 -3.95 8.80 13.28
C ASP A 71 -2.58 8.17 13.47
N LEU A 72 -2.35 7.06 12.76
CA LEU A 72 -1.10 6.30 12.76
C LEU A 72 0.15 7.16 12.50
N TYR A 73 0.04 8.22 11.70
CA TYR A 73 1.20 9.03 11.33
C TYR A 73 1.50 10.15 12.32
N GLU A 74 0.47 10.76 12.90
CA GLU A 74 0.64 11.80 13.91
C GLU A 74 0.96 11.18 15.28
N ASP A 75 0.21 10.16 15.67
CA ASP A 75 0.28 9.61 17.02
C ASP A 75 1.49 8.69 17.22
N LEU A 76 2.13 8.20 16.15
CA LEU A 76 3.40 7.47 16.27
C LEU A 76 4.62 8.36 16.10
N ARG A 77 4.43 9.64 15.76
CA ARG A 77 5.51 10.61 15.54
C ARG A 77 6.16 11.06 16.84
N ASP A 78 5.41 11.03 17.94
CA ASP A 78 5.92 11.29 19.29
C ASP A 78 6.94 10.24 19.76
N GLY A 79 6.96 9.08 19.08
CA GLY A 79 7.69 7.85 19.37
C GLY A 79 7.49 7.24 20.75
N HIS A 80 6.82 7.92 21.69
CA HIS A 80 6.37 7.34 22.94
C HIS A 80 5.41 6.16 22.68
N ASN A 81 4.53 6.27 21.69
CA ASN A 81 3.65 5.17 21.32
C ASN A 81 4.38 4.02 20.62
N LEU A 82 5.43 4.33 19.85
CA LEU A 82 6.29 3.33 19.22
C LEU A 82 7.10 2.55 20.26
N ILE A 83 7.64 3.22 21.28
CA ILE A 83 8.34 2.60 22.40
C ILE A 83 7.39 1.68 23.17
N SER A 84 6.19 2.16 23.52
CA SER A 84 5.20 1.32 24.21
C SER A 84 4.79 0.10 23.38
N LEU A 85 4.68 0.25 22.06
CA LEU A 85 4.42 -0.87 21.16
C LEU A 85 5.56 -1.89 21.17
N LEU A 86 6.82 -1.43 21.12
CA LEU A 86 8.01 -2.28 21.18
C LEU A 86 8.11 -3.03 22.52
N GLU A 87 7.83 -2.37 23.64
CA GLU A 87 7.81 -3.00 24.97
C GLU A 87 6.74 -4.10 25.07
N VAL A 88 5.55 -3.85 24.51
CA VAL A 88 4.47 -4.84 24.46
C VAL A 88 4.82 -6.04 23.58
N LEU A 89 5.56 -5.83 22.49
CA LEU A 89 5.97 -6.90 21.57
C LEU A 89 7.16 -7.71 22.06
N SER A 90 8.13 -7.05 22.70
CA SER A 90 9.34 -7.69 23.23
C SER A 90 9.12 -8.33 24.60
N GLY A 91 8.16 -7.83 25.38
CA GLY A 91 8.01 -8.18 26.80
C GLY A 91 9.14 -7.65 27.68
N VAL A 92 10.00 -6.78 27.16
CA VAL A 92 11.16 -6.20 27.84
C VAL A 92 11.08 -4.67 27.78
N THR A 93 11.32 -4.00 28.89
CA THR A 93 11.37 -2.54 28.97
C THR A 93 12.57 -2.02 28.18
N LEU A 94 12.29 -1.32 27.08
CA LEU A 94 13.29 -0.90 26.08
C LEU A 94 13.89 0.48 26.41
N VAL A 95 13.90 0.83 27.71
CA VAL A 95 14.19 2.16 28.27
C VAL A 95 15.63 2.64 27.98
N LYS A 96 16.57 1.74 27.63
CA LYS A 96 17.99 2.09 27.45
C LYS A 96 18.38 2.65 26.07
N LEU A 97 17.54 2.53 25.04
CA LEU A 97 17.86 3.05 23.69
C LEU A 97 17.21 4.43 23.40
N VAL A 98 16.44 4.97 24.35
CA VAL A 98 15.59 6.17 24.21
C VAL A 98 16.38 7.49 24.33
N ASN A 99 17.66 7.50 23.94
CA ASN A 99 18.44 8.74 23.84
C ASN A 99 19.00 9.00 22.42
N ILE A 100 18.70 8.12 21.46
CA ILE A 100 18.82 8.45 20.03
C ILE A 100 17.42 8.88 19.60
N ARG A 101 17.23 10.19 19.39
CA ARG A 101 15.96 10.83 19.05
C ARG A 101 15.18 10.01 18.01
N ASN A 102 13.99 9.54 18.39
CA ASN A 102 13.11 8.81 17.47
C ASN A 102 12.52 9.77 16.42
N ASP A 103 12.40 11.03 16.83
CA ASP A 103 11.89 12.18 16.11
C ASP A 103 12.68 12.40 14.80
N ASP A 104 13.98 12.09 14.79
CA ASP A 104 14.82 12.14 13.57
C ASP A 104 14.52 11.01 12.57
N ILE A 105 13.90 9.90 13.02
CA ILE A 105 13.48 8.76 12.17
C ILE A 105 12.04 8.94 11.67
N THR A 106 11.19 9.59 12.48
CA THR A 106 9.73 9.71 12.25
C THR A 106 9.30 11.10 11.81
N ASP A 107 10.23 11.99 11.40
CA ASP A 107 10.11 13.42 11.04
C ASP A 107 8.92 13.87 10.16
N GLY A 108 8.04 12.97 9.78
CA GLY A 108 6.75 13.22 9.15
C GLY A 108 6.57 12.37 7.91
N ASN A 109 7.53 11.50 7.58
CA ASN A 109 7.47 10.69 6.37
C ASN A 109 6.69 9.38 6.61
N PRO A 110 5.43 9.27 6.16
CA PRO A 110 4.57 8.12 6.43
C PRO A 110 5.13 6.81 5.86
N LYS A 111 5.96 6.86 4.80
CA LYS A 111 6.60 5.67 4.22
C LYS A 111 7.68 5.08 5.11
N LEU A 112 8.48 5.92 5.77
CA LEU A 112 9.53 5.47 6.67
C LEU A 112 8.93 4.91 7.96
N THR A 113 7.92 5.58 8.52
CA THR A 113 7.16 5.09 9.68
C THR A 113 6.51 3.74 9.39
N LEU A 114 5.88 3.57 8.22
CA LEU A 114 5.31 2.29 7.79
C LEU A 114 6.37 1.20 7.60
N GLY A 115 7.51 1.54 6.98
CA GLY A 115 8.63 0.61 6.79
C GLY A 115 9.21 0.12 8.11
N LEU A 116 9.35 1.02 9.08
CA LEU A 116 9.84 0.68 10.42
C LEU A 116 8.87 -0.24 11.16
N ILE A 117 7.57 0.11 11.19
CA ILE A 117 6.52 -0.72 11.80
C ILE A 117 6.47 -2.09 11.13
N TRP A 118 6.55 -2.15 9.80
CA TRP A 118 6.59 -3.40 9.04
C TRP A 118 7.80 -4.26 9.42
N THR A 119 8.99 -3.68 9.49
CA THR A 119 10.21 -4.40 9.88
C THR A 119 10.09 -4.94 11.31
N ILE A 120 9.53 -4.17 12.24
CA ILE A 120 9.27 -4.61 13.62
C ILE A 120 8.27 -5.79 13.62
N ILE A 121 7.13 -5.65 12.94
CA ILE A 121 6.11 -6.71 12.83
C ILE A 121 6.71 -7.98 12.24
N LEU A 122 7.43 -7.84 11.14
CA LEU A 122 8.04 -8.95 10.43
C LEU A 122 9.07 -9.64 11.33
N HIS A 123 9.95 -8.89 11.99
CA HIS A 123 10.94 -9.45 12.90
C HIS A 123 10.27 -10.26 14.02
N PHE A 124 9.27 -9.70 14.72
CA PHE A 124 8.63 -10.41 15.83
C PHE A 124 7.72 -11.56 15.39
N GLN A 125 6.92 -11.41 14.33
CA GLN A 125 6.08 -12.51 13.82
C GLN A 125 6.92 -13.63 13.20
N VAL A 126 7.99 -13.31 12.48
CA VAL A 126 8.89 -14.31 11.89
C VAL A 126 9.73 -14.98 12.98
N SER A 127 10.22 -14.26 14.00
CA SER A 127 10.89 -14.88 15.14
C SER A 127 9.95 -15.79 15.93
N LEU A 128 8.68 -15.42 16.14
CA LEU A 128 7.66 -16.30 16.74
C LEU A 128 7.38 -17.55 15.88
N LEU A 129 7.36 -17.39 14.55
CA LEU A 129 7.13 -18.50 13.61
C LEU A 129 8.35 -19.41 13.48
N LEU A 130 9.56 -18.87 13.56
CA LEU A 130 10.82 -19.63 13.53
C LEU A 130 11.07 -20.34 14.86
N ILE A 131 10.87 -19.68 16.00
CA ILE A 131 10.94 -20.31 17.33
C ILE A 131 9.87 -21.40 17.44
N GLY A 132 8.62 -21.11 17.07
CA GLY A 132 7.56 -22.12 17.06
C GLY A 132 7.87 -23.33 16.17
N ARG A 133 8.55 -23.14 15.03
CA ARG A 133 9.01 -24.22 14.16
C ARG A 133 10.21 -24.97 14.75
N GLN A 134 11.13 -24.30 15.43
CA GLN A 134 12.29 -24.93 16.04
C GLN A 134 11.91 -25.78 17.26
N TRP A 135 10.93 -25.33 18.06
CA TRP A 135 10.31 -26.15 19.10
C TRP A 135 9.59 -27.37 18.53
N LEU A 136 8.85 -27.21 17.43
CA LEU A 136 8.17 -28.34 16.79
C LEU A 136 9.18 -29.38 16.24
N MET A 137 10.33 -28.94 15.72
CA MET A 137 11.40 -29.83 15.24
C MET A 137 12.28 -30.40 16.36
N ALA A 138 12.19 -29.86 17.58
CA ALA A 138 12.89 -30.36 18.77
C ALA A 138 12.03 -31.29 19.64
N VAL A 139 10.71 -31.33 19.39
CA VAL A 139 9.74 -32.21 20.07
C VAL A 139 9.40 -33.45 19.21
N PHE A 140 10.05 -33.63 18.07
CA PHE A 140 10.01 -34.84 17.24
C PHE A 140 11.41 -35.42 17.04
#